data_AF-A0A2K3QC90-F1
#
_entry.id   AF-A0A2K3QC90-F1
#
_cell.length_a   1.000
_cell.length_b   1.000
_cell.length_c   1.000
_cell.angle_alpha   90.00
_cell.angle_beta   90.00
_cell.angle_gamma   90.00
#
_symmetry.space_group_name_H-M   'P 1'
#
loop_
_entity.id
_entity.type
_entity.pdbx_description
1 polymer ?
#
loop_
_entity_poly.entity_id
_entity_poly.type
_entity_poly.pdbx_seq_one_letter_code
_entity_poly.pdbx_strand_id
1 'polypeptide(L)'
;MPLVVPGITSAPNKTDEWRNKLVGKKFSDTESNETASCPMFCKKDLPEQHRIISPGTLVTKDYNENRLNVHLNEDGTVSHPAVDMFKKDIPAAPKQKLKSSVQRSIRQSILSTYPLLTPYIDEILPKKASLASMKLPDRNTLYVLDAEPLFYQHDAATTILPHLRLVHRFPQGFPTIRIDRGAIRFVVSGATLMAPGLTSKGGRLPVAGAAKTLEEGREMEQRADAEGRWSRELAKGEPVVIMAEGKVEACAVGTLVVGTDEVKAKGKGPVVEDAHFLGDGLWNLGVE
;
A
#
# COMPACT_ATOMS: atom_id res chain seq x y z
N MET A 1 21.72 -6.51 -38.46
CA MET A 1 22.56 -6.32 -37.25
C MET A 1 21.98 -5.17 -36.46
N PRO A 2 21.40 -5.37 -35.27
CA PRO A 2 20.90 -4.27 -34.46
C PRO A 2 22.05 -3.67 -33.64
N LEU A 3 22.17 -2.35 -33.71
CA LEU A 3 23.17 -1.55 -33.01
C LEU A 3 22.85 -1.54 -31.51
N VAL A 4 23.76 -2.11 -30.71
CA VAL A 4 23.72 -2.07 -29.25
C VAL A 4 24.26 -0.71 -28.80
N VAL A 5 23.42 0.10 -28.18
CA VAL A 5 23.83 1.31 -27.47
C VAL A 5 24.41 0.87 -26.12
N PRO A 6 25.71 1.11 -25.82
CA PRO A 6 26.28 0.69 -24.55
C PRO A 6 25.99 1.73 -23.48
N GLY A 7 25.35 1.33 -22.39
CA GLY A 7 25.43 2.06 -21.11
C GLY A 7 24.11 2.46 -20.46
N ILE A 8 23.30 1.50 -20.02
CA ILE A 8 22.50 1.64 -18.78
C ILE A 8 22.47 0.25 -18.10
N THR A 9 23.59 -0.17 -17.53
CA THR A 9 23.58 -1.20 -16.49
C THR A 9 23.22 -0.51 -15.19
N SER A 10 21.95 -0.54 -14.80
CA SER A 10 21.57 -0.22 -13.42
C SER A 10 22.27 -1.23 -12.51
N ALA A 11 23.30 -0.79 -11.80
CA ALA A 11 23.98 -1.61 -10.81
C ALA A 11 22.94 -2.14 -9.80
N PRO A 12 23.03 -3.40 -9.34
CA PRO A 12 22.16 -3.88 -8.27
C PRO A 12 22.32 -2.95 -7.07
N ASN A 13 21.20 -2.40 -6.59
CA ASN A 13 21.19 -1.51 -5.43
C ASN A 13 21.75 -2.27 -4.24
N LYS A 14 22.94 -1.88 -3.76
CA LYS A 14 23.64 -2.52 -2.63
C LYS A 14 22.72 -2.67 -1.40
N THR A 15 21.81 -1.72 -1.20
CA THR A 15 20.83 -1.72 -0.12
C THR A 15 19.85 -2.90 -0.19
N ASP A 16 19.46 -3.35 -1.39
CA ASP A 16 18.51 -4.45 -1.57
C ASP A 16 19.18 -5.82 -1.30
N GLU A 17 20.49 -5.95 -1.55
CA GLU A 17 21.27 -7.13 -1.15
C GLU A 17 21.37 -7.25 0.37
N TRP A 18 21.65 -6.13 1.05
CA TRP A 18 21.70 -6.09 2.52
C TRP A 18 20.31 -6.29 3.14
N ARG A 19 19.25 -5.77 2.51
CA ARG A 19 17.85 -6.01 2.91
C ARG A 19 17.56 -7.50 3.01
N ASN A 20 17.83 -8.25 1.93
CA ASN A 20 17.58 -9.69 1.90
C ASN A 20 18.47 -10.48 2.89
N LYS A 21 19.65 -9.95 3.23
CA LYS A 21 20.59 -10.59 4.16
C LYS A 21 20.26 -10.35 5.64
N LEU A 22 19.60 -9.24 5.98
CA LEU A 22 19.45 -8.78 7.36
C LEU A 22 18.03 -8.91 7.91
N VAL A 23 17.00 -8.83 7.05
CA VAL A 23 15.59 -8.94 7.47
C VAL A 23 15.35 -10.23 8.24
N GLY A 24 14.67 -10.12 9.39
CA GLY A 24 14.34 -11.26 10.25
C GLY A 24 15.49 -11.79 11.10
N LYS A 25 16.69 -11.19 11.02
CA LYS A 25 17.81 -11.53 11.89
C LYS A 25 17.82 -10.68 13.16
N LYS A 26 18.31 -11.22 14.26
CA LYS A 26 18.48 -10.49 15.52
C LYS A 26 19.85 -9.83 15.59
N PHE A 27 19.90 -8.58 16.02
CA PHE A 27 21.14 -7.83 16.19
C PHE A 27 21.81 -8.15 17.54
N SER A 28 23.13 -8.40 17.53
CA SER A 28 23.94 -8.58 18.74
C SER A 28 25.25 -7.77 18.68
N ASP A 29 25.59 -7.07 19.76
CA ASP A 29 26.81 -6.24 19.86
C ASP A 29 28.02 -7.05 20.38
N THR A 30 27.79 -8.17 21.07
CA THR A 30 28.82 -9.07 21.63
C THR A 30 28.79 -10.45 20.97
N GLU A 31 29.97 -11.01 20.64
CA GLU A 31 30.15 -12.38 20.14
C GLU A 31 29.67 -13.40 21.19
N SER A 32 28.39 -13.73 21.13
CA SER A 32 27.75 -14.69 22.03
C SER A 32 27.28 -15.84 21.17
N ASN A 33 28.02 -16.95 21.22
CA ASN A 33 27.77 -18.11 20.39
C ASN A 33 26.84 -19.08 21.14
N GLU A 34 25.58 -18.71 21.44
CA GLU A 34 24.59 -19.65 21.98
C GLU A 34 23.15 -19.43 21.45
N THR A 35 22.82 -20.30 20.49
CA THR A 35 21.65 -21.20 20.40
C THR A 35 20.20 -20.72 20.13
N ALA A 36 19.69 -21.26 19.01
CA ALA A 36 18.35 -21.78 18.68
C ALA A 36 17.12 -20.86 18.72
N SER A 37 16.89 -20.17 17.59
CA SER A 37 15.61 -20.23 16.81
C SER A 37 15.57 -19.17 15.71
N CYS A 38 16.44 -18.15 15.77
CA CYS A 38 16.52 -17.08 14.78
C CYS A 38 17.98 -16.80 14.36
N PRO A 39 18.27 -16.62 13.06
CA PRO A 39 19.61 -16.26 12.59
C PRO A 39 20.05 -14.89 13.16
N MET A 40 21.27 -14.79 13.68
CA MET A 40 21.83 -13.53 14.23
C MET A 40 22.80 -12.88 13.23
N PHE A 41 23.09 -11.57 13.40
CA PHE A 41 24.14 -10.85 12.64
C PHE A 41 24.86 -9.84 13.54
N CYS A 42 26.14 -9.58 13.25
CA CYS A 42 27.01 -8.72 14.05
C CYS A 42 27.28 -7.38 13.36
N LYS A 43 27.69 -6.37 14.15
CA LYS A 43 28.08 -5.04 13.63
C LYS A 43 29.24 -5.11 12.63
N LYS A 44 30.13 -6.09 12.77
CA LYS A 44 31.27 -6.35 11.85
C LYS A 44 30.83 -6.77 10.45
N ASP A 45 29.64 -7.35 10.34
CA ASP A 45 29.09 -7.80 9.05
C ASP A 45 28.43 -6.66 8.29
N LEU A 46 28.29 -5.45 8.86
CA LEU A 46 27.68 -4.30 8.21
C LEU A 46 28.71 -3.49 7.40
N PRO A 47 28.30 -2.80 6.33
CA PRO A 47 29.18 -1.92 5.56
C PRO A 47 29.75 -0.78 6.41
N GLU A 48 30.90 -0.22 6.01
CA GLU A 48 31.61 0.84 6.77
C GLU A 48 30.71 2.02 7.18
N GLN A 49 29.81 2.43 6.28
CA GLN A 49 28.80 3.44 6.58
C GLN A 49 27.45 2.78 6.92
N HIS A 50 27.20 2.55 8.21
CA HIS A 50 25.93 2.01 8.70
C HIS A 50 25.40 2.79 9.91
N ARG A 51 24.07 2.75 10.10
CA ARG A 51 23.38 3.31 11.27
C ARG A 51 22.32 2.32 11.75
N ILE A 52 22.37 1.96 13.02
CA ILE A 52 21.39 1.10 13.68
C ILE A 52 20.41 1.99 14.42
N ILE A 53 19.12 1.83 14.15
CA ILE A 53 18.04 2.65 14.70
C ILE A 53 17.15 1.75 15.55
N SER A 54 17.27 1.90 16.87
CA SER A 54 16.39 1.24 17.84
C SER A 54 15.08 2.02 18.00
N PRO A 55 13.97 1.35 18.37
CA PRO A 55 12.70 2.01 18.64
C PRO A 55 12.87 3.17 19.64
N GLY A 56 12.35 4.35 19.29
CA GLY A 56 12.41 5.54 20.16
C GLY A 56 13.69 6.38 20.08
N THR A 57 14.67 6.01 19.27
CA THR A 57 15.87 6.85 19.06
C THR A 57 15.53 8.07 18.20
N LEU A 58 15.85 9.27 18.69
CA LEU A 58 15.77 10.50 17.91
C LEU A 58 16.88 10.52 16.87
N VAL A 59 16.51 10.45 15.59
CA VAL A 59 17.45 10.38 14.47
C VAL A 59 17.24 11.56 13.53
N THR A 60 18.33 12.21 13.12
CA THR A 60 18.31 13.23 12.08
C THR A 60 17.92 12.59 10.73
N LYS A 61 16.97 13.22 10.02
CA LYS A 61 16.46 12.76 8.72
C LYS A 61 17.37 13.20 7.57
N ASP A 62 18.66 12.93 7.67
CA ASP A 62 19.65 13.24 6.65
C ASP A 62 19.69 12.11 5.59
N TYR A 63 19.58 12.47 4.31
CA TYR A 63 19.70 11.54 3.20
C TYR A 63 21.18 11.36 2.85
N ASN A 64 21.68 10.12 2.95
CA ASN A 64 23.01 9.75 2.50
C ASN A 64 22.92 8.39 1.80
N GLU A 65 23.17 8.40 0.48
CA GLU A 65 23.05 7.23 -0.40
C GLU A 65 24.07 6.12 -0.06
N ASN A 66 25.22 6.49 0.53
CA ASN A 66 26.26 5.54 0.88
C ASN A 66 26.05 4.87 2.25
N ARG A 67 25.02 5.28 3.02
CA ARG A 67 24.80 4.82 4.40
C ARG A 67 23.61 3.86 4.52
N LEU A 68 23.87 2.65 5.00
CA LEU A 68 22.82 1.67 5.32
C LEU A 68 22.13 2.01 6.65
N ASN A 69 20.81 2.23 6.64
CA ASN A 69 20.02 2.35 7.87
C ASN A 69 19.36 0.99 8.19
N VAL A 70 19.67 0.43 9.36
CA VAL A 70 19.09 -0.82 9.88
C VAL A 70 18.11 -0.45 10.99
N HIS A 71 16.84 -0.76 10.80
CA HIS A 71 15.80 -0.51 11.79
C HIS A 71 15.58 -1.77 12.62
N LEU A 72 15.52 -1.63 13.94
CA LEU A 72 15.24 -2.73 14.86
C LEU A 72 13.81 -2.61 15.40
N ASN A 73 13.14 -3.74 15.56
CA ASN A 73 11.90 -3.88 16.32
C ASN A 73 12.18 -3.86 17.84
N GLU A 74 11.12 -3.80 18.66
CA GLU A 74 11.21 -3.83 20.13
C GLU A 74 11.86 -5.11 20.69
N ASP A 75 11.83 -6.21 19.92
CA ASP A 75 12.41 -7.51 20.22
C ASP A 75 13.90 -7.65 19.79
N GLY A 76 14.47 -6.61 19.17
CA GLY A 76 15.84 -6.58 18.65
C GLY A 76 16.02 -7.22 17.27
N THR A 77 14.93 -7.61 16.61
CA THR A 77 14.95 -8.16 15.25
C THR A 77 15.03 -7.04 14.23
N VAL A 78 15.77 -7.23 13.13
CA VAL A 78 15.77 -6.27 12.01
C VAL A 78 14.36 -6.21 11.44
N SER A 79 13.71 -5.09 11.69
CA SER A 79 12.46 -4.78 11.04
C SER A 79 12.76 -4.52 9.58
N HIS A 80 11.83 -4.89 8.70
CA HIS A 80 11.86 -4.32 7.37
C HIS A 80 12.04 -2.80 7.56
N PRO A 81 13.06 -2.14 6.95
CA PRO A 81 12.85 -0.73 6.68
C PRO A 81 11.50 -0.70 5.97
N ALA A 82 10.57 0.14 6.41
CA ALA A 82 9.28 0.30 5.75
C ALA A 82 9.58 0.76 4.33
N VAL A 83 9.85 -0.20 3.44
CA VAL A 83 10.04 0.01 2.01
C VAL A 83 8.64 -0.04 1.50
N ASP A 84 8.05 1.13 1.61
CA ASP A 84 6.80 1.49 1.02
C ASP A 84 6.75 0.98 -0.44
N MET A 85 5.68 0.24 -0.72
CA MET A 85 5.60 -0.84 -1.72
C MET A 85 5.86 -0.39 -3.16
N PHE A 86 5.62 0.89 -3.46
CA PHE A 86 5.78 1.47 -4.79
C PHE A 86 6.64 2.73 -4.81
N LYS A 87 7.41 3.01 -3.75
CA LYS A 87 8.14 4.29 -3.65
C LYS A 87 9.32 4.44 -4.63
N LYS A 88 9.85 3.32 -5.13
CA LYS A 88 10.89 3.29 -6.16
C LYS A 88 10.23 3.13 -7.54
N ASP A 89 10.90 3.62 -8.58
CA ASP A 89 10.51 3.37 -9.96
C ASP A 89 10.39 1.86 -10.20
N ILE A 90 9.24 1.44 -10.69
CA ILE A 90 8.94 0.04 -10.95
C ILE A 90 9.36 -0.27 -12.38
N PRO A 91 10.27 -1.23 -12.62
CA PRO A 91 10.60 -1.63 -13.98
C PRO A 91 9.36 -2.26 -14.63
N ALA A 92 9.12 -1.92 -15.90
CA ALA A 92 8.05 -2.52 -16.67
C ALA A 92 8.25 -4.04 -16.77
N ALA A 93 7.23 -4.81 -16.39
CA ALA A 93 7.24 -6.26 -16.47
C ALA A 93 6.36 -6.75 -17.62
N PRO A 94 6.65 -7.93 -18.20
CA PRO A 94 5.86 -8.45 -19.30
C PRO A 94 4.41 -8.72 -18.86
N LYS A 95 3.45 -8.35 -19.72
CA LYS A 95 2.03 -8.60 -19.52
C LYS A 95 1.69 -10.05 -19.91
N GLN A 96 1.01 -10.76 -19.02
CA GLN A 96 0.47 -12.09 -19.29
C GLN A 96 -1.05 -12.01 -19.42
N LYS A 97 -1.61 -12.46 -20.56
CA LYS A 97 -3.06 -12.55 -20.74
C LYS A 97 -3.65 -13.58 -19.79
N LEU A 98 -4.73 -13.20 -19.10
CA LEU A 98 -5.44 -14.10 -18.19
C LEU A 98 -6.43 -14.98 -18.94
N LYS A 99 -6.66 -16.18 -18.41
CA LYS A 99 -7.71 -17.08 -18.89
C LYS A 99 -9.08 -16.50 -18.53
N SER A 100 -10.07 -16.72 -19.39
CA SER A 100 -11.44 -16.23 -19.20
C SER A 100 -12.10 -16.70 -17.89
N SER A 101 -11.78 -17.90 -17.42
CA SER A 101 -12.25 -18.42 -16.13
C SER A 101 -11.71 -17.61 -14.95
N VAL A 102 -10.42 -17.25 -14.98
CA VAL A 102 -9.75 -16.46 -13.94
C VAL A 102 -10.30 -15.03 -13.94
N GLN A 103 -10.47 -14.42 -15.11
CA GLN A 103 -11.08 -13.09 -15.24
C GLN A 103 -12.50 -13.04 -14.65
N ARG A 104 -13.33 -14.07 -14.88
CA ARG A 104 -14.67 -14.15 -14.29
C ARG A 104 -14.62 -14.24 -12.77
N SER A 105 -13.68 -15.02 -12.23
CA SER A 105 -13.46 -15.14 -10.77
C SER A 105 -13.05 -13.79 -10.16
N ILE A 106 -12.08 -13.11 -10.77
CA ILE A 106 -11.62 -11.77 -10.34
C ILE A 106 -12.78 -10.78 -10.36
N ARG A 107 -13.57 -10.78 -11.44
CA ARG A 107 -14.75 -9.91 -11.54
C ARG A 107 -15.75 -10.16 -10.41
N GLN A 108 -16.02 -11.42 -10.07
CA GLN A 108 -16.92 -11.75 -8.96
C GLN A 108 -16.35 -11.30 -7.60
N SER A 109 -15.03 -11.47 -7.40
CA SER A 109 -14.35 -10.99 -6.20
C SER A 109 -14.45 -9.46 -6.07
N ILE A 110 -14.24 -8.72 -7.17
CA ILE A 110 -14.35 -7.26 -7.20
C ILE A 110 -15.77 -6.81 -6.85
N LEU A 111 -16.80 -7.44 -7.40
CA LEU A 111 -18.19 -7.07 -7.12
C LEU A 111 -18.60 -7.39 -5.68
N SER A 112 -18.05 -8.45 -5.10
CA SER A 112 -18.24 -8.78 -3.67
C SER A 112 -17.58 -7.73 -2.77
N THR A 113 -16.35 -7.32 -3.09
CA THR A 113 -15.62 -6.30 -2.31
C THR A 113 -16.14 -4.88 -2.53
N TYR A 114 -16.56 -4.55 -3.76
CA TYR A 114 -17.02 -3.23 -4.17
C TYR A 114 -18.39 -3.31 -4.87
N PRO A 115 -19.48 -3.52 -4.11
CA PRO A 115 -20.83 -3.64 -4.69
C PRO A 115 -21.26 -2.41 -5.51
N LEU A 116 -20.80 -1.22 -5.12
CA LEU A 116 -21.09 0.06 -5.80
C LEU A 116 -20.53 0.14 -7.24
N LEU A 117 -19.63 -0.77 -7.63
CA LEU A 117 -19.15 -0.87 -9.02
C LEU A 117 -20.08 -1.67 -9.93
N THR A 118 -21.08 -2.37 -9.38
CA THR A 118 -22.06 -3.16 -10.16
C THR A 118 -22.66 -2.44 -11.37
N PRO A 119 -23.07 -1.16 -11.31
CA PRO A 119 -23.61 -0.47 -12.49
C PRO A 119 -22.54 -0.12 -13.54
N TYR A 120 -21.26 -0.03 -13.17
CA TYR A 120 -20.16 0.42 -14.04
C TYR A 120 -19.23 -0.72 -14.47
N ILE A 121 -19.39 -1.93 -13.92
CA ILE A 121 -18.44 -3.03 -14.11
C ILE A 121 -18.32 -3.50 -15.56
N ASP A 122 -19.36 -3.32 -16.38
CA ASP A 122 -19.29 -3.67 -17.80
C ASP A 122 -18.50 -2.63 -18.63
N GLU A 123 -18.40 -1.40 -18.14
CA GLU A 123 -17.49 -0.37 -18.68
C GLU A 123 -16.06 -0.62 -18.20
N ILE A 124 -15.87 -0.95 -16.92
CA ILE A 124 -14.54 -1.15 -16.30
C ILE A 124 -13.89 -2.45 -16.76
N LEU A 125 -14.64 -3.55 -16.77
CA LEU A 125 -14.13 -4.89 -17.09
C LEU A 125 -15.15 -5.65 -17.96
N PRO A 126 -15.24 -5.35 -19.27
CA PRO A 126 -16.19 -6.01 -20.15
C PRO A 126 -15.97 -7.53 -20.19
N LYS A 127 -17.07 -8.31 -20.28
CA LYS A 127 -17.02 -9.79 -20.22
C LYS A 127 -16.16 -10.45 -21.31
N LYS A 128 -16.00 -9.79 -22.46
CA LYS A 128 -15.22 -10.28 -23.61
C LYS A 128 -13.83 -9.63 -23.70
N ALA A 129 -13.52 -8.68 -22.83
CA ALA A 129 -12.24 -7.98 -22.83
C ALA A 129 -11.12 -8.93 -22.41
N SER A 130 -9.91 -8.73 -22.93
CA SER A 130 -8.75 -9.57 -22.64
C SER A 130 -7.94 -8.96 -21.49
N LEU A 131 -8.32 -9.27 -20.24
CA LEU A 131 -7.59 -8.79 -19.07
C LEU A 131 -6.16 -9.39 -19.03
N ALA A 132 -5.16 -8.55 -18.79
CA ALA A 132 -3.79 -8.97 -18.58
C ALA A 132 -3.36 -8.76 -17.13
N SER A 133 -2.44 -9.58 -16.65
CA SER A 133 -1.73 -9.41 -15.38
C SER A 133 -0.27 -9.12 -15.62
N MET A 134 0.29 -8.17 -14.88
CA MET A 134 1.71 -7.84 -14.84
C MET A 134 2.24 -8.14 -13.44
N LYS A 135 3.28 -8.97 -13.34
CA LYS A 135 3.94 -9.25 -12.06
C LYS A 135 4.93 -8.14 -11.75
N LEU A 136 4.70 -7.45 -10.63
CA LEU A 136 5.52 -6.36 -10.13
C LEU A 136 6.47 -6.85 -9.03
N PRO A 137 7.48 -6.06 -8.66
CA PRO A 137 8.31 -6.31 -7.47
C PRO A 137 7.48 -6.46 -6.18
N ASP A 138 8.13 -6.99 -5.15
CA ASP A 138 7.56 -7.18 -3.82
C ASP A 138 6.22 -7.97 -3.84
N ARG A 139 6.11 -8.93 -4.77
CA ARG A 139 4.98 -9.87 -4.91
C ARG A 139 3.64 -9.20 -5.19
N ASN A 140 3.65 -8.10 -5.95
CA ASN A 140 2.44 -7.46 -6.42
C ASN A 140 2.05 -7.94 -7.82
N THR A 141 0.75 -8.02 -8.08
CA THR A 141 0.19 -8.31 -9.40
C THR A 141 -0.72 -7.16 -9.80
N LEU A 142 -0.43 -6.51 -10.92
CA LEU A 142 -1.24 -5.45 -11.50
C LEU A 142 -2.11 -6.02 -12.62
N TYR A 143 -3.41 -5.73 -12.56
CA TYR A 143 -4.38 -6.07 -13.59
C TYR A 143 -4.56 -4.88 -14.54
N VAL A 144 -4.25 -5.11 -15.81
CA VAL A 144 -4.23 -4.09 -16.87
C VAL A 144 -5.20 -4.50 -17.97
N LEU A 145 -6.01 -3.56 -18.44
CA LEU A 145 -6.88 -3.72 -19.59
C LEU A 145 -6.62 -2.59 -20.58
N ASP A 146 -6.33 -2.90 -21.84
CA ASP A 146 -6.14 -1.91 -22.92
C ASP A 146 -5.18 -0.76 -22.56
N ALA A 147 -4.05 -1.08 -21.91
CA ALA A 147 -3.07 -0.13 -21.39
C ALA A 147 -3.60 0.82 -20.29
N GLU A 148 -4.67 0.43 -19.60
CA GLU A 148 -5.14 1.08 -18.37
C GLU A 148 -4.97 0.16 -17.16
N PRO A 149 -4.30 0.62 -16.08
CA PRO A 149 -4.22 -0.13 -14.83
C PRO A 149 -5.54 -0.01 -14.07
N LEU A 150 -6.15 -1.14 -13.71
CA LEU A 150 -7.46 -1.18 -13.06
C LEU A 150 -7.36 -1.49 -11.56
N PHE A 151 -6.72 -2.61 -11.24
CA PHE A 151 -6.62 -3.14 -9.88
C PHE A 151 -5.25 -3.74 -9.64
N TYR A 152 -4.81 -3.80 -8.40
CA TYR A 152 -3.61 -4.54 -8.01
C TYR A 152 -3.89 -5.42 -6.79
N GLN A 153 -3.09 -6.46 -6.63
CA GLN A 153 -3.17 -7.38 -5.51
C GLN A 153 -1.76 -7.75 -5.06
N HIS A 154 -1.53 -7.68 -3.75
CA HIS A 154 -0.35 -8.28 -3.14
C HIS A 154 -0.58 -9.77 -2.94
N ASP A 155 0.37 -10.64 -3.32
CA ASP A 155 0.17 -12.09 -3.31
C ASP A 155 -0.13 -12.66 -1.91
N ALA A 156 0.27 -11.97 -0.82
CA ALA A 156 -0.07 -12.37 0.55
C ALA A 156 -1.45 -11.85 1.02
N ALA A 157 -2.03 -10.91 0.29
CA ALA A 157 -3.34 -10.33 0.60
C ALA A 157 -4.43 -10.98 -0.25
N THR A 158 -5.57 -11.28 0.38
CA THR A 158 -6.74 -11.80 -0.31
C THR A 158 -7.52 -10.68 -1.03
N THR A 159 -7.43 -9.45 -0.50
CA THR A 159 -8.17 -8.29 -1.01
C THR A 159 -7.50 -7.71 -2.25
N ILE A 160 -8.31 -7.48 -3.29
CA ILE A 160 -7.89 -6.77 -4.51
C ILE A 160 -8.15 -5.27 -4.30
N LEU A 161 -7.13 -4.44 -4.50
CA LEU A 161 -7.20 -3.00 -4.32
C LEU A 161 -7.35 -2.27 -5.67
N PRO A 162 -8.16 -1.20 -5.76
CA PRO A 162 -8.28 -0.42 -6.97
C PRO A 162 -7.02 0.42 -7.22
N HIS A 163 -6.69 0.61 -8.48
CA HIS A 163 -5.69 1.59 -8.88
C HIS A 163 -6.24 3.01 -8.73
N LEU A 164 -5.42 4.01 -8.37
CA LEU A 164 -5.89 5.37 -8.14
C LEU A 164 -6.57 6.00 -9.36
N ARG A 165 -6.08 5.71 -10.58
CA ARG A 165 -6.74 6.18 -11.82
C ARG A 165 -8.18 5.67 -11.95
N LEU A 166 -8.44 4.43 -11.54
CA LEU A 166 -9.80 3.88 -11.54
C LEU A 166 -10.67 4.58 -10.48
N VAL A 167 -10.11 4.81 -9.29
CA VAL A 167 -10.78 5.55 -8.21
C VAL A 167 -11.14 6.97 -8.66
N HIS A 168 -10.26 7.67 -9.36
CA HIS A 168 -10.53 9.01 -9.88
C HIS A 168 -11.64 9.03 -10.93
N ARG A 169 -11.77 7.96 -11.73
CA ARG A 169 -12.84 7.82 -12.73
C ARG A 169 -14.19 7.46 -12.09
N PHE A 170 -14.20 6.66 -11.02
CA PHE A 170 -15.41 6.21 -10.31
C PHE A 170 -15.31 6.46 -8.79
N PRO A 171 -15.24 7.72 -8.33
CA PRO A 171 -14.99 8.05 -6.92
C PRO A 171 -16.08 7.57 -5.97
N GLN A 172 -17.32 7.44 -6.45
CA GLN A 172 -18.47 6.92 -5.71
C GLN A 172 -18.44 5.40 -5.51
N GLY A 173 -17.55 4.68 -6.20
CA GLY A 173 -17.52 3.22 -6.20
C GLY A 173 -16.84 2.58 -4.98
N PHE A 174 -16.25 3.38 -4.09
CA PHE A 174 -15.30 2.89 -3.09
C PHE A 174 -15.54 3.50 -1.69
N PRO A 175 -15.30 2.74 -0.61
CA PRO A 175 -15.30 3.30 0.74
C PRO A 175 -14.22 4.37 0.93
N THR A 176 -14.60 5.52 1.47
CA THR A 176 -13.69 6.67 1.64
C THR A 176 -13.52 7.10 3.09
N ILE A 177 -12.31 7.53 3.45
CA ILE A 177 -12.02 8.31 4.67
C ILE A 177 -11.32 9.60 4.30
N ARG A 178 -11.45 10.66 5.12
CA ARG A 178 -10.77 11.94 4.88
C ARG A 178 -9.65 12.18 5.88
N ILE A 179 -8.48 12.55 5.38
CA ILE A 179 -7.35 13.01 6.18
C ILE A 179 -7.30 14.54 6.27
N ASP A 180 -6.66 15.02 7.32
CA ASP A 180 -6.39 16.44 7.49
C ASP A 180 -5.28 16.96 6.58
N ARG A 181 -5.20 18.30 6.47
CA ARG A 181 -4.18 18.97 5.66
C ARG A 181 -2.73 18.62 6.06
N GLY A 182 -2.49 18.33 7.34
CA GLY A 182 -1.17 18.01 7.86
C GLY A 182 -0.65 16.65 7.39
N ALA A 183 -1.54 15.66 7.27
CA ALA A 183 -1.21 14.30 6.86
C ALA A 183 -0.96 14.17 5.34
N ILE A 184 -1.52 15.06 4.51
CA ILE A 184 -1.45 14.95 3.03
C ILE A 184 -0.01 14.74 2.54
N ARG A 185 0.93 15.59 2.98
CA ARG A 185 2.33 15.51 2.54
C ARG A 185 2.94 14.16 2.87
N PHE A 186 2.60 13.59 4.03
CA PHE A 186 3.16 12.32 4.49
C PHE A 186 2.58 11.15 3.71
N VAL A 187 1.27 11.14 3.47
CA VAL A 187 0.60 10.09 2.68
C VAL A 187 1.11 10.07 1.24
N VAL A 188 1.21 11.24 0.58
CA VAL A 188 1.76 11.36 -0.78
C VAL A 188 3.29 11.14 -0.82
N SER A 189 3.94 11.04 0.34
CA SER A 189 5.35 10.62 0.44
C SER A 189 5.50 9.15 0.81
N GLY A 190 4.40 8.39 0.89
CA GLY A 190 4.47 6.97 1.20
C GLY A 190 4.61 6.62 2.68
N ALA A 191 4.17 7.50 3.57
CA ALA A 191 4.18 7.22 5.00
C ALA A 191 2.88 6.51 5.41
N THR A 192 2.99 5.58 6.37
CA THR A 192 1.85 4.96 7.06
C THR A 192 0.90 6.03 7.61
N LEU A 193 -0.41 5.86 7.35
CA LEU A 193 -1.41 6.77 7.86
C LEU A 193 -1.66 6.48 9.35
N MET A 194 -1.42 7.48 10.19
CA MET A 194 -1.60 7.39 11.64
C MET A 194 -2.95 7.98 12.07
N ALA A 195 -3.52 7.43 13.14
CA ALA A 195 -4.83 7.84 13.67
C ALA A 195 -5.00 9.36 13.90
N PRO A 196 -3.99 10.12 14.37
CA PRO A 196 -4.13 11.56 14.55
C PRO A 196 -4.46 12.34 13.27
N GLY A 197 -4.09 11.85 12.08
CA GLY A 197 -4.43 12.47 10.80
C GLY A 197 -5.91 12.32 10.41
N LEU A 198 -6.65 11.44 11.09
CA LEU A 198 -8.06 11.14 10.86
C LEU A 198 -8.97 11.65 11.99
N THR A 199 -8.44 11.77 13.21
CA THR A 199 -9.20 12.24 14.39
C THR A 199 -9.09 13.75 14.64
N SER A 200 -8.27 14.46 13.86
CA SER A 200 -8.17 15.92 13.93
C SER A 200 -9.39 16.63 13.30
N LYS A 201 -9.47 17.95 13.43
CA LYS A 201 -10.61 18.75 12.92
C LYS A 201 -10.84 18.62 11.41
N GLY A 202 -9.78 18.33 10.64
CA GLY A 202 -9.85 18.15 9.19
C GLY A 202 -10.20 16.72 8.77
N GLY A 203 -9.96 15.74 9.65
CA GLY A 203 -10.23 14.33 9.39
C GLY A 203 -11.73 14.01 9.43
N ARG A 204 -12.17 13.08 8.57
CA ARG A 204 -13.55 12.57 8.56
C ARG A 204 -13.51 11.05 8.57
N LEU A 205 -13.94 10.50 9.69
CA LEU A 205 -14.28 9.09 9.85
C LEU A 205 -15.80 8.92 9.76
N PRO A 206 -16.28 7.69 9.52
CA PRO A 206 -17.70 7.37 9.62
C PRO A 206 -18.32 7.90 10.92
N VAL A 207 -19.60 8.27 10.90
CA VAL A 207 -20.30 8.80 12.07
C VAL A 207 -20.27 7.77 13.21
N ALA A 208 -20.06 8.23 14.44
CA ALA A 208 -20.12 7.33 15.61
C ALA A 208 -21.52 6.71 15.73
N GLY A 209 -21.59 5.38 15.75
CA GLY A 209 -22.86 4.65 15.76
C GLY A 209 -23.40 4.30 14.37
N ALA A 210 -22.62 4.53 13.31
CA ALA A 210 -22.91 3.97 12.00
C ALA A 210 -22.94 2.43 12.06
N ALA A 211 -23.61 1.79 11.10
CA ALA A 211 -23.70 0.34 11.03
C ALA A 211 -22.28 -0.27 11.06
N LYS A 212 -22.05 -1.22 11.98
CA LYS A 212 -20.74 -1.84 12.18
C LYS A 212 -20.34 -2.78 11.05
N THR A 213 -21.34 -3.31 10.35
CA THR A 213 -21.18 -4.26 9.26
C THR A 213 -22.08 -3.84 8.10
N LEU A 214 -21.70 -4.29 6.92
CA LEU A 214 -22.48 -4.11 5.72
C LEU A 214 -23.72 -5.03 5.81
N GLU A 215 -24.92 -4.44 5.91
CA GLU A 215 -26.18 -5.21 6.00
C GLU A 215 -26.48 -5.86 4.64
N GLU A 216 -26.70 -7.19 4.64
CA GLU A 216 -27.07 -7.92 3.43
C GLU A 216 -28.32 -7.30 2.77
N GLY A 217 -28.20 -6.97 1.49
CA GLY A 217 -29.28 -6.33 0.71
C GLY A 217 -29.28 -4.80 0.69
N ARG A 218 -28.46 -4.13 1.52
CA ARG A 218 -28.30 -2.66 1.52
C ARG A 218 -26.94 -2.18 1.01
N GLU A 219 -26.22 -3.06 0.35
CA GLU A 219 -24.86 -2.82 -0.14
C GLU A 219 -24.78 -1.62 -1.11
N MET A 220 -25.83 -1.43 -1.90
CA MET A 220 -25.96 -0.36 -2.90
C MET A 220 -26.33 1.00 -2.32
N GLU A 221 -26.70 1.07 -1.03
CA GLU A 221 -27.07 2.32 -0.36
C GLU A 221 -25.87 3.05 0.28
N GLN A 222 -24.69 2.43 0.22
CA GLN A 222 -23.46 3.01 0.74
C GLN A 222 -23.07 4.28 -0.01
N ARG A 223 -22.72 5.32 0.73
CA ARG A 223 -22.24 6.59 0.18
C ARG A 223 -21.53 7.43 1.23
N ALA A 224 -20.71 8.36 0.76
CA ALA A 224 -20.27 9.48 1.59
C ALA A 224 -21.43 10.49 1.76
N ASP A 225 -21.59 11.03 2.96
CA ASP A 225 -22.50 12.15 3.22
C ASP A 225 -21.93 13.49 2.69
N ALA A 226 -22.69 14.58 2.87
CA ALA A 226 -22.28 15.92 2.41
C ALA A 226 -20.98 16.41 3.08
N GLU A 227 -20.67 15.90 4.26
CA GLU A 227 -19.48 16.20 5.04
C GLU A 227 -18.29 15.28 4.70
N GLY A 228 -18.49 14.28 3.83
CA GLY A 228 -17.49 13.32 3.40
C GLY A 228 -17.27 12.16 4.38
N ARG A 229 -18.24 11.84 5.23
CA ARG A 229 -18.21 10.67 6.12
C ARG A 229 -18.89 9.50 5.44
N TRP A 230 -18.24 8.35 5.50
CA TRP A 230 -18.82 7.13 4.96
C TRP A 230 -20.02 6.66 5.80
N SER A 231 -21.02 6.09 5.14
CA SER A 231 -22.31 5.69 5.75
C SER A 231 -22.22 4.55 6.77
N ARG A 232 -21.14 3.77 6.77
CA ARG A 232 -20.90 2.65 7.69
C ARG A 232 -19.49 2.65 8.26
N GLU A 233 -19.30 1.95 9.37
CA GLU A 233 -17.96 1.65 9.87
C GLU A 233 -17.26 0.65 8.93
N LEU A 234 -15.93 0.76 8.88
CA LEU A 234 -15.07 -0.12 8.09
C LEU A 234 -14.25 -1.00 9.03
N ALA A 235 -14.25 -2.30 8.77
CA ALA A 235 -13.51 -3.26 9.57
C ALA A 235 -12.02 -3.32 9.20
N LYS A 236 -11.23 -3.92 10.10
CA LYS A 236 -9.85 -4.29 9.80
C LYS A 236 -9.79 -5.21 8.58
N GLY A 237 -8.84 -4.96 7.68
CA GLY A 237 -8.63 -5.70 6.44
C GLY A 237 -9.49 -5.20 5.27
N GLU A 238 -10.40 -4.25 5.50
CA GLU A 238 -11.18 -3.65 4.42
C GLU A 238 -10.36 -2.64 3.61
N PRO A 239 -10.58 -2.58 2.30
CA PRO A 239 -9.97 -1.59 1.43
C PRO A 239 -10.59 -0.21 1.64
N VAL A 240 -9.76 0.82 1.61
CA VAL A 240 -10.21 2.20 1.82
C VAL A 240 -9.50 3.16 0.89
N VAL A 241 -10.26 4.13 0.38
CA VAL A 241 -9.77 5.27 -0.39
C VAL A 241 -9.55 6.45 0.56
N ILE A 242 -8.38 7.08 0.45
CA ILE A 242 -7.97 8.20 1.29
C ILE A 242 -8.19 9.50 0.53
N MET A 243 -9.17 10.28 0.98
CA MET A 243 -9.49 11.62 0.51
C MET A 243 -8.76 12.66 1.35
N ALA A 244 -8.44 13.82 0.78
CA ALA A 244 -7.79 14.90 1.52
C ALA A 244 -8.71 16.10 1.77
N GLU A 245 -8.47 16.81 2.86
CA GLU A 245 -9.09 18.11 3.12
C GLU A 245 -8.74 19.12 2.01
N GLY A 246 -9.76 19.76 1.44
CA GLY A 246 -9.59 20.76 0.38
C GLY A 246 -9.18 20.20 -0.98
N LYS A 247 -9.21 18.88 -1.17
CA LYS A 247 -8.99 18.21 -2.47
C LYS A 247 -10.23 17.43 -2.89
N VAL A 248 -10.43 17.37 -4.21
CA VAL A 248 -11.54 16.64 -4.84
C VAL A 248 -11.14 15.20 -5.14
N GLU A 249 -9.90 14.99 -5.55
CA GLU A 249 -9.37 13.67 -5.91
C GLU A 249 -8.80 12.90 -4.72
N ALA A 250 -8.85 11.57 -4.82
CA ALA A 250 -8.24 10.66 -3.86
C ALA A 250 -6.71 10.78 -3.89
N CYS A 251 -6.07 10.75 -2.72
CA CYS A 251 -4.62 10.85 -2.60
C CYS A 251 -3.94 9.48 -2.53
N ALA A 252 -4.62 8.49 -1.92
CA ALA A 252 -4.08 7.15 -1.75
C ALA A 252 -5.19 6.10 -1.61
N VAL A 253 -4.83 4.84 -1.79
CA VAL A 253 -5.65 3.64 -1.58
C VAL A 253 -4.86 2.67 -0.74
N GLY A 254 -5.47 2.07 0.27
CA GLY A 254 -4.79 1.06 1.09
C GLY A 254 -5.77 0.17 1.84
N THR A 255 -5.23 -0.63 2.74
CA THR A 255 -6.01 -1.55 3.57
C THR A 255 -5.99 -1.09 5.02
N LEU A 256 -7.14 -1.16 5.70
CA LEU A 256 -7.22 -0.83 7.12
C LEU A 256 -6.51 -1.87 7.98
N VAL A 257 -5.55 -1.44 8.78
CA VAL A 257 -4.89 -2.25 9.80
C VAL A 257 -5.73 -2.34 11.07
N VAL A 258 -6.57 -1.33 11.29
CA VAL A 258 -7.43 -1.14 12.46
C VAL A 258 -8.80 -0.64 11.99
N GLY A 259 -9.88 -1.12 12.62
CA GLY A 259 -11.25 -0.69 12.29
C GLY A 259 -11.52 0.77 12.64
N THR A 260 -12.44 1.43 11.90
CA THR A 260 -12.70 2.87 12.08
C THR A 260 -13.27 3.22 13.46
N ASP A 261 -13.99 2.29 14.09
CA ASP A 261 -14.50 2.41 15.45
C ASP A 261 -13.36 2.42 16.48
N GLU A 262 -12.40 1.52 16.33
CA GLU A 262 -11.21 1.41 17.19
C GLU A 262 -10.28 2.63 17.00
N VAL A 263 -10.14 3.13 15.78
CA VAL A 263 -9.38 4.37 15.48
C VAL A 263 -9.97 5.56 16.23
N LYS A 264 -11.30 5.69 16.26
CA LYS A 264 -12.00 6.75 17.02
C LYS A 264 -11.80 6.60 18.53
N ALA A 265 -11.85 5.37 19.04
CA ALA A 265 -11.73 5.09 20.46
C ALA A 265 -10.30 5.32 20.99
N LYS A 266 -9.28 4.84 20.28
CA LYS A 266 -7.88 4.91 20.71
C LYS A 266 -7.20 6.21 20.31
N GLY A 267 -7.52 6.75 19.14
CA GLY A 267 -6.93 7.97 18.59
C GLY A 267 -5.41 7.91 18.35
N LYS A 268 -4.80 6.72 18.42
CA LYS A 268 -3.35 6.48 18.28
C LYS A 268 -3.09 5.19 17.51
N GLY A 269 -1.92 5.12 16.88
CA GLY A 269 -1.46 3.93 16.15
C GLY A 269 -1.60 4.04 14.62
N PRO A 270 -1.08 3.05 13.89
CA PRO A 270 -1.21 2.95 12.44
C PRO A 270 -2.65 2.57 12.07
N VAL A 271 -3.15 3.16 10.98
CA VAL A 271 -4.52 2.94 10.48
C VAL A 271 -4.51 2.33 9.09
N VAL A 272 -3.68 2.85 8.19
CA VAL A 272 -3.51 2.31 6.84
C VAL A 272 -2.02 2.10 6.57
N GLU A 273 -1.69 0.89 6.16
CA GLU A 273 -0.36 0.47 5.71
C GLU A 273 -0.39 0.12 4.21
N ASP A 274 0.79 0.06 3.59
CA ASP A 274 1.03 -0.39 2.21
C ASP A 274 0.10 0.27 1.18
N ALA A 275 -0.03 1.61 1.27
CA ALA A 275 -0.92 2.37 0.42
C ALA A 275 -0.28 2.69 -0.94
N HIS A 276 -1.05 2.55 -2.01
CA HIS A 276 -0.74 3.14 -3.31
C HIS A 276 -1.16 4.62 -3.30
N PHE A 277 -0.25 5.53 -3.62
CA PHE A 277 -0.49 6.98 -3.54
C PHE A 277 -0.13 7.73 -4.83
N LEU A 278 -0.63 8.95 -4.93
CA LEU A 278 -0.39 9.79 -6.11
C LEU A 278 1.11 10.07 -6.31
N GLY A 279 1.63 9.76 -7.49
CA GLY A 279 3.03 9.99 -7.82
C GLY A 279 4.00 8.90 -7.36
N ASP A 280 3.50 7.79 -6.82
CA ASP A 280 4.33 6.61 -6.60
C ASP A 280 4.72 5.90 -7.91
N GLY A 281 5.58 4.90 -7.81
CA GLY A 281 6.07 4.12 -8.95
C GLY A 281 4.95 3.35 -9.67
N LEU A 282 3.85 3.02 -9.01
CA LEU A 282 2.70 2.38 -9.65
C LEU A 282 1.88 3.41 -10.45
N TRP A 283 1.73 4.63 -9.93
CA TRP A 283 1.08 5.75 -10.61
C TRP A 283 1.83 6.17 -11.88
N ASN A 284 3.15 6.19 -11.79
CA ASN A 284 4.06 6.55 -12.89
C ASN A 284 4.35 5.39 -13.85
N LEU A 285 3.89 4.17 -13.55
CA LEU A 285 4.16 3.00 -14.36
C LEU A 285 3.51 3.15 -15.74
N GLY A 286 4.36 3.22 -16.77
CA GLY A 286 3.93 3.08 -18.16
C GLY A 286 3.44 1.66 -18.39
N VAL A 287 2.15 1.51 -18.67
CA VAL A 287 1.51 0.21 -18.97
C VAL A 287 1.24 0.05 -20.46
N GLU A 288 2.05 0.66 -21.32
CA GLU A 288 2.00 0.48 -22.78
C GLU A 288 2.54 -0.89 -23.22
#